data_AF-A0A7W2IED4-F1
#
_entry.id   AF-A0A7W2IED4-F1
#
_cell.length_a   1.000
_cell.length_b   1.000
_cell.length_c   1.000
_cell.angle_alpha   90.00
_cell.angle_beta   90.00
_cell.angle_gamma   90.00
#
_symmetry.space_group_name_H-M   'P 1'
#
loop_
_entity.id
_entity.type
_entity.pdbx_description
1 polymer ?
#
loop_
_entity_poly.entity_id
_entity_poly.type
_entity_poly.pdbx_seq_one_letter_code
_entity_poly.pdbx_strand_id
1 'polypeptide(L)'
;MAIVKAYTPRLRDIKPMGKGGGYDASNKTFTPFAEISDELSAVEEILDAIAAAAEAGFLDSEKWVTQVFTTTDVLQKFLADYAQSYTDIYRTHDRWWQALGKMIEWPDEDSFVEARDIADKLWEQAQDTGQV
;
A
#
# COMPACT_ATOMS: atom_id res chain seq x y z
N MET A 1 -44.15 -0.22 15.37
CA MET A 1 -43.09 -1.21 15.10
C MET A 1 -42.23 -0.65 13.97
N ALA A 2 -41.07 -0.07 14.28
CA ALA A 2 -40.24 0.59 13.27
C ALA A 2 -39.43 -0.47 12.50
N ILE A 3 -39.68 -0.59 11.19
CA ILE A 3 -38.91 -1.44 10.30
C ILE A 3 -37.57 -0.72 10.07
N VAL A 4 -36.54 -1.13 10.80
CA VAL A 4 -35.17 -0.71 10.46
C VAL A 4 -34.85 -1.32 9.10
N LYS A 5 -34.71 -0.49 8.07
CA LYS A 5 -34.24 -0.95 6.75
C LYS A 5 -32.87 -1.60 6.94
N ALA A 6 -32.70 -2.80 6.39
CA ALA A 6 -31.39 -3.44 6.31
C ALA A 6 -30.40 -2.46 5.66
N TYR A 7 -29.28 -2.21 6.34
CA TYR A 7 -28.22 -1.37 5.82
C TYR A 7 -27.71 -1.97 4.51
N THR A 8 -27.88 -1.24 3.40
CA THR A 8 -27.24 -1.58 2.13
C THR A 8 -25.87 -0.90 2.13
N PRO A 9 -24.77 -1.66 2.10
CA PRO A 9 -23.44 -1.07 2.02
C PRO A 9 -23.38 -0.18 0.79
N ARG A 10 -23.07 1.11 1.00
CA ARG A 10 -22.64 1.95 -0.11
C ARG A 10 -21.17 1.63 -0.33
N LEU A 11 -20.91 0.75 -1.29
CA LEU A 11 -19.56 0.63 -1.83
C LEU A 11 -19.20 2.02 -2.37
N ARG A 12 -18.29 2.71 -1.69
CA ARG A 12 -17.69 3.92 -2.26
C ARG A 12 -16.80 3.43 -3.38
N ASP A 13 -16.96 3.97 -4.58
CA ASP A 13 -15.91 3.95 -5.59
C ASP A 13 -14.76 4.81 -5.04
N ILE A 14 -13.88 4.19 -4.26
CA ILE A 14 -12.62 4.78 -3.86
C ILE A 14 -11.77 4.72 -5.12
N LYS A 15 -11.48 5.88 -5.70
CA LYS A 15 -10.39 6.03 -6.66
C LYS A 15 -9.16 6.37 -5.84
N PRO A 16 -8.25 5.42 -5.60
CA PRO A 16 -7.06 5.66 -4.77
C PRO A 16 -6.00 6.38 -5.61
N MET A 17 -6.38 7.57 -6.07
CA MET A 17 -5.51 8.52 -6.74
C MET A 17 -5.13 9.55 -5.67
N GLY A 18 -3.93 9.41 -5.14
CA GLY A 18 -3.33 10.41 -4.28
C GLY A 18 -2.77 11.57 -5.09
N LYS A 19 -2.33 12.62 -4.42
CA LYS A 19 -1.68 13.74 -5.09
C LYS A 19 -0.36 13.25 -5.72
N GLY A 20 -0.28 13.28 -7.06
CA GLY A 20 0.94 12.93 -7.79
C GLY A 20 1.14 11.45 -8.12
N GLY A 21 0.15 10.57 -7.88
CA GLY A 21 0.23 9.15 -8.26
C GLY A 21 -0.99 8.33 -7.82
N GLY A 22 -0.95 7.03 -8.10
CA GLY A 22 -1.94 6.06 -7.62
C GLY A 22 -2.54 5.17 -8.68
N TYR A 23 -3.51 4.35 -8.27
CA TYR A 23 -4.11 3.32 -9.11
C TYR A 23 -5.46 3.76 -9.69
N ASP A 24 -5.58 3.72 -11.02
CA ASP A 24 -6.83 3.92 -11.74
C ASP A 24 -7.44 2.57 -12.14
N ALA A 25 -8.42 2.11 -11.36
CA ALA A 25 -9.14 0.87 -11.62
C ALA A 25 -9.92 0.87 -12.95
N SER A 26 -10.32 2.05 -13.45
CA SER A 26 -11.08 2.17 -14.70
C SER A 26 -10.21 1.82 -15.90
N ASN A 27 -8.96 2.26 -15.86
CA ASN A 27 -7.98 2.07 -16.94
C ASN A 27 -7.00 0.92 -16.67
N LYS A 28 -7.04 0.33 -15.47
CA LYS A 28 -6.09 -0.69 -14.98
C LYS A 28 -4.63 -0.22 -15.10
N THR A 29 -4.39 1.02 -14.71
CA THR A 29 -3.07 1.65 -14.78
C THR A 29 -2.67 2.17 -13.41
N PHE A 30 -1.37 2.09 -13.11
CA PHE A 30 -0.78 2.75 -11.95
C PHE A 30 0.07 3.91 -12.43
N THR A 31 -0.14 5.11 -11.86
CA THR A 31 0.74 6.26 -12.05
C THR A 31 1.73 6.28 -10.89
N PRO A 32 3.04 6.07 -11.13
CA PRO A 32 4.01 6.05 -10.05
C PRO A 32 4.06 7.38 -9.30
N PHE A 33 4.25 7.33 -7.99
CA PHE A 33 4.44 8.51 -7.17
C PHE A 33 5.84 9.10 -7.44
N ALA A 34 5.88 10.41 -7.70
CA ALA A 34 7.12 11.15 -7.94
C ALA A 34 7.64 11.88 -6.69
N GLU A 35 6.78 12.06 -5.68
CA GLU A 35 7.10 12.70 -4.41
C GLU A 35 6.18 12.15 -3.32
N ILE A 36 6.62 12.22 -2.07
CA ILE A 36 5.81 11.95 -0.89
C ILE A 36 5.55 13.30 -0.24
N SER A 37 4.30 13.77 -0.22
CA SER A 37 3.98 15.05 0.40
C SER A 37 4.18 14.99 1.91
N ASP A 38 4.54 16.10 2.54
CA ASP A 38 4.63 16.20 4.01
C ASP A 38 3.25 16.31 4.70
N GLU A 39 2.16 16.04 3.96
CA GLU A 39 0.81 15.99 4.51
C GLU A 39 0.64 14.71 5.34
N LEU A 40 -0.06 14.81 6.48
CA LEU A 40 -0.25 13.70 7.42
C LEU A 40 -0.94 12.48 6.79
N SER A 41 -1.63 12.63 5.67
CA SER A 41 -2.35 11.55 4.96
C SER A 41 -1.58 10.94 3.79
N ALA A 42 -0.35 11.39 3.52
CA ALA A 42 0.38 11.00 2.32
C ALA A 42 0.70 9.50 2.26
N VAL A 43 1.05 8.91 3.40
CA VAL A 43 1.37 7.49 3.51
C VAL A 43 0.11 6.66 3.28
N GLU A 44 -1.02 7.06 3.88
CA GLU A 44 -2.32 6.43 3.78
C GLU A 44 -2.82 6.41 2.33
N GLU A 45 -2.68 7.52 1.60
CA GLU A 45 -3.07 7.60 0.19
C GLU A 45 -2.27 6.62 -0.69
N ILE A 46 -0.97 6.48 -0.42
CA ILE A 46 -0.11 5.54 -1.13
C ILE A 46 -0.47 4.10 -0.76
N LEU A 47 -0.70 3.82 0.52
CA LEU A 47 -1.13 2.50 0.99
C LEU A 47 -2.48 2.10 0.39
N ASP A 48 -3.43 3.02 0.27
CA ASP A 48 -4.71 2.79 -0.40
C ASP A 48 -4.54 2.47 -1.89
N ALA A 49 -3.60 3.15 -2.57
CA ALA A 49 -3.27 2.88 -3.96
C ALA A 49 -2.62 1.51 -4.15
N ILE A 50 -1.62 1.18 -3.32
CA ILE A 50 -0.95 -0.12 -3.32
C ILE A 50 -1.97 -1.22 -3.04
N ALA A 51 -2.83 -1.05 -2.03
CA ALA A 51 -3.84 -2.03 -1.67
C ALA A 51 -4.82 -2.31 -2.82
N ALA A 52 -5.34 -1.26 -3.45
CA ALA A 52 -6.23 -1.45 -4.59
C ALA A 52 -5.53 -2.11 -5.79
N ALA A 53 -4.28 -1.76 -6.08
CA ALA A 53 -3.51 -2.36 -7.16
C ALA A 53 -3.17 -3.84 -6.89
N ALA A 54 -2.80 -4.17 -5.64
CA ALA A 54 -2.55 -5.54 -5.19
C ALA A 54 -3.84 -6.39 -5.29
N GLU A 55 -4.97 -5.87 -4.80
CA GLU A 55 -6.28 -6.55 -4.89
C GLU A 55 -6.74 -6.77 -6.33
N ALA A 56 -6.37 -5.86 -7.25
CA ALA A 56 -6.64 -5.99 -8.67
C ALA A 56 -5.65 -6.92 -9.39
N GLY A 57 -4.61 -7.44 -8.71
CA GLY A 57 -3.56 -8.27 -9.30
C GLY A 57 -2.67 -7.51 -10.29
N PHE A 58 -2.54 -6.19 -10.14
CA PHE A 58 -1.75 -5.34 -11.03
C PHE A 58 -0.26 -5.35 -10.67
N LEU A 59 0.06 -5.43 -9.37
CA LEU A 59 1.43 -5.38 -8.88
C LEU A 59 2.15 -6.70 -9.16
N ASP A 60 3.36 -6.60 -9.69
CA ASP A 60 4.27 -7.69 -9.98
C ASP A 60 5.39 -7.66 -8.92
N SER A 61 5.59 -8.75 -8.19
CA SER A 61 6.60 -8.83 -7.13
C SER A 61 8.02 -8.53 -7.64
N GLU A 62 8.31 -8.76 -8.93
CA GLU A 62 9.62 -8.46 -9.52
C GLU A 62 9.76 -7.01 -10.03
N LYS A 63 8.68 -6.22 -10.06
CA LYS A 63 8.69 -4.86 -10.67
C LYS A 63 7.95 -3.78 -9.88
N TRP A 64 7.34 -4.11 -8.75
CA TRP A 64 6.44 -3.24 -8.00
C TRP A 64 7.06 -1.88 -7.65
N VAL A 65 8.38 -1.81 -7.39
CA VAL A 65 9.06 -0.55 -7.05
C VAL A 65 8.87 0.46 -8.18
N THR A 66 9.16 0.07 -9.42
CA THR A 66 9.01 0.95 -10.59
C THR A 66 7.56 1.16 -11.01
N GLN A 67 6.66 0.25 -10.63
CA GLN A 67 5.23 0.43 -10.83
C GLN A 67 4.63 1.46 -9.87
N VAL A 68 5.16 1.57 -8.64
CA VAL A 68 4.60 2.40 -7.57
C VAL A 68 5.38 3.71 -7.40
N PHE A 69 6.69 3.71 -7.61
CA PHE A 69 7.56 4.85 -7.36
C PHE A 69 8.40 5.20 -8.59
N THR A 70 8.61 6.50 -8.80
CA THR A 70 9.39 6.99 -9.94
C THR A 70 10.90 6.81 -9.73
N THR A 71 11.36 6.84 -8.47
CA THR A 71 12.77 6.68 -8.10
C THR A 71 12.93 5.94 -6.76
N THR A 72 14.11 5.38 -6.53
CA THR A 72 14.49 4.76 -5.25
C THR A 72 14.45 5.74 -4.08
N ASP A 73 14.76 7.02 -4.29
CA ASP A 73 14.70 8.04 -3.22
C ASP A 73 13.26 8.24 -2.72
N VAL A 74 12.27 8.18 -3.62
CA VAL A 74 10.85 8.28 -3.27
C VAL A 74 10.41 7.06 -2.47
N LEU A 75 10.85 5.87 -2.86
CA LEU A 75 10.64 4.64 -2.08
C LEU A 75 11.24 4.78 -0.67
N GLN A 76 12.50 5.22 -0.56
CA GLN A 76 13.17 5.37 0.73
C GLN A 76 12.44 6.37 1.64
N LYS A 77 11.97 7.49 1.09
CA LYS A 77 11.14 8.44 1.84
C LYS A 77 9.83 7.80 2.31
N PHE A 78 9.13 7.09 1.42
CA PHE A 78 7.90 6.40 1.79
C PHE A 78 8.12 5.39 2.93
N LEU A 79 9.15 4.55 2.85
CA LEU A 79 9.46 3.55 3.88
C LEU A 79 9.81 4.22 5.23
N ALA A 80 10.57 5.31 5.19
CA ALA A 80 10.94 6.07 6.38
C ALA A 80 9.73 6.75 7.04
N ASP A 81 8.84 7.34 6.25
CA ASP A 81 7.62 7.98 6.73
C ASP A 81 6.63 6.92 7.25
N TYR A 82 6.47 5.79 6.54
CA TYR A 82 5.65 4.66 6.96
C TYR A 82 6.08 4.09 8.32
N ALA A 83 7.38 3.81 8.49
CA ALA A 83 7.91 3.29 9.76
C ALA A 83 7.76 4.29 10.93
N GLN A 84 7.71 5.60 10.66
CA GLN A 84 7.52 6.64 11.68
C GLN A 84 6.05 6.87 12.03
N SER A 85 5.15 6.85 11.03
CA SER A 85 3.73 7.09 11.23
C SER A 85 3.03 5.93 11.96
N TYR A 86 3.54 4.71 11.81
CA TYR A 86 2.95 3.48 12.33
C TYR A 86 3.89 2.79 13.33
N THR A 87 4.05 3.42 14.49
CA THR A 87 4.90 2.87 15.58
C THR A 87 4.19 1.81 16.44
N ASP A 88 2.87 1.72 16.33
CA ASP A 88 2.09 0.71 17.05
C ASP A 88 2.08 -0.63 16.30
N ILE A 89 1.84 -1.69 17.08
CA ILE A 89 1.64 -3.03 16.55
C ILE A 89 0.22 -3.13 15.99
N TYR A 90 0.08 -3.33 14.67
CA TYR A 90 -1.21 -3.54 14.02
C TYR A 90 -1.44 -5.02 13.69
N ARG A 91 -2.72 -5.43 13.58
CA ARG A 91 -3.10 -6.81 13.24
C ARG A 91 -2.92 -7.07 11.74
N THR A 92 -2.55 -8.30 11.39
CA THR A 92 -2.58 -8.91 10.03
C THR A 92 -3.94 -8.85 9.30
N HIS A 93 -5.00 -8.39 9.96
CA HIS A 93 -6.32 -8.19 9.33
C HIS A 93 -6.51 -6.78 8.75
N ASP A 94 -5.51 -5.90 8.88
CA ASP A 94 -5.51 -4.63 8.19
C ASP A 94 -5.30 -4.83 6.67
N ARG A 95 -6.13 -4.17 5.87
CA ARG A 95 -6.13 -4.27 4.40
C ARG A 95 -4.78 -3.86 3.81
N TRP A 96 -4.12 -2.84 4.37
CA TRP A 96 -2.82 -2.38 3.91
C TRP A 96 -1.74 -3.43 4.18
N TRP A 97 -1.76 -4.06 5.36
CA TRP A 97 -0.80 -5.12 5.71
C TRP A 97 -0.94 -6.34 4.80
N GLN A 98 -2.17 -6.78 4.53
CA GLN A 98 -2.41 -7.90 3.60
C GLN A 98 -1.94 -7.57 2.18
N ALA A 99 -2.13 -6.32 1.73
CA ALA A 99 -1.66 -5.90 0.43
C ALA A 99 -0.14 -5.87 0.33
N LEU A 100 0.54 -5.31 1.33
CA LEU A 100 2.00 -5.27 1.39
C LEU A 100 2.56 -6.70 1.46
N GLY A 101 2.01 -7.56 2.32
CA GLY A 101 2.42 -8.96 2.43
C GLY A 101 2.24 -9.72 1.10
N LYS A 102 1.09 -9.56 0.43
CA LYS A 102 0.87 -10.15 -0.90
C LYS A 102 1.83 -9.63 -1.96
N MET A 103 2.18 -8.35 -1.91
CA MET A 103 3.08 -7.71 -2.88
C MET A 103 4.48 -8.32 -2.86
N ILE A 104 4.96 -8.74 -1.69
CA ILE A 104 6.29 -9.36 -1.50
C ILE A 104 6.22 -10.86 -1.18
N GLU A 105 5.06 -11.49 -1.41
CA GLU A 105 4.83 -12.92 -1.12
C GLU A 105 5.20 -13.34 0.32
N TRP A 106 5.06 -12.42 1.29
CA TRP A 106 5.31 -12.73 2.69
C TRP A 106 4.26 -13.74 3.19
N PRO A 107 4.68 -14.87 3.81
CA PRO A 107 3.75 -15.85 4.38
C PRO A 107 2.80 -15.21 5.41
N ASP A 108 1.49 -15.43 5.24
CA ASP A 108 0.45 -15.00 6.18
C ASP A 108 0.60 -15.75 7.52
N GLU A 109 1.56 -15.34 8.34
CA GLU A 109 1.67 -15.79 9.72
C GLU A 109 0.75 -14.89 10.54
N ASP A 110 -0.16 -15.51 11.32
CA ASP A 110 -1.09 -14.87 12.27
C ASP A 110 -0.34 -14.15 13.41
N SER A 111 0.43 -13.14 13.05
CA SER A 111 1.43 -12.49 13.87
C SER A 111 1.23 -10.99 13.89
N PHE A 112 1.56 -10.41 15.03
CA PHE A 112 1.71 -8.98 15.17
C PHE A 112 3.03 -8.54 14.53
N VAL A 113 2.99 -7.60 13.58
CA VAL A 113 4.18 -7.12 12.86
C VAL A 113 4.24 -5.60 12.94
N GLU A 114 5.41 -5.07 13.30
CA GLU A 114 5.64 -3.62 13.35
C GLU A 114 5.79 -3.07 11.92
N ALA A 115 5.37 -1.82 11.69
CA ALA A 115 5.53 -1.20 10.36
C ALA A 115 7.00 -1.13 9.92
N ARG A 116 7.93 -1.03 10.88
CA ARG A 116 9.37 -1.08 10.61
C ARG A 116 9.80 -2.41 10.02
N ASP A 117 9.32 -3.53 10.55
CA ASP A 117 9.67 -4.86 10.04
C ASP A 117 9.19 -5.04 8.60
N ILE A 118 7.99 -4.52 8.29
CA ILE A 118 7.44 -4.52 6.93
C ILE A 118 8.27 -3.62 6.02
N ALA A 119 8.64 -2.42 6.48
CA ALA A 119 9.47 -1.50 5.71
C ALA A 119 10.83 -2.14 5.35
N ASP A 120 11.47 -2.79 6.33
CA ASP A 120 12.74 -3.48 6.14
C ASP A 120 12.61 -4.62 5.13
N LYS A 121 11.53 -5.39 5.18
CA LYS A 121 11.31 -6.51 4.24
C LYS A 121 10.90 -6.09 2.84
N LEU A 122 10.16 -5.00 2.71
CA LEU A 122 9.91 -4.36 1.42
C LEU A 122 11.23 -3.95 0.76
N TRP A 123 12.15 -3.38 1.56
CA TRP A 123 13.47 -3.01 1.09
C TRP A 123 14.33 -4.22 0.73
N GLU A 124 14.39 -5.25 1.59
CA GLU A 124 15.11 -6.50 1.33
C GLU A 124 14.61 -7.17 0.04
N GLN A 125 13.28 -7.27 -0.15
CA GLN A 125 12.72 -7.88 -1.35
C GLN A 125 13.06 -7.09 -2.61
N ALA A 126 13.04 -5.76 -2.54
CA ALA A 126 13.45 -4.91 -3.66
C ALA A 126 14.93 -5.12 -4.01
N GLN A 127 15.81 -5.32 -3.02
CA GLN A 127 17.22 -5.65 -3.23
C GLN A 127 17.39 -7.05 -3.84
N ASP A 128 16.71 -8.05 -3.29
CA ASP A 128 16.81 -9.44 -3.72
C ASP A 128 16.33 -9.65 -5.16
N THR A 129 15.38 -8.84 -5.60
CA THR A 129 14.86 -8.83 -6.98
C THR A 129 15.59 -7.85 -7.91
N GLY A 130 16.59 -7.11 -7.41
CA GLY A 130 17.39 -6.18 -8.20
C GLY A 130 16.62 -4.93 -8.67
N GLN A 131 15.57 -4.55 -7.95
CA GLN A 131 14.78 -3.33 -8.22
C GLN A 131 15.44 -2.06 -7.66
N VAL A 132 16.37 -2.21 -6.70
CA VAL A 132 17.15 -1.13 -6.08
C VAL A 132 18.62 -1.50 -5.92
#